data_AF-A0AAX3WB86-F1
#
_entry.id   AF-A0AAX3WB86-F1
#
_cell.length_a   1.000
_cell.length_b   1.000
_cell.length_c   1.000
_cell.angle_alpha   90.00
_cell.angle_beta   90.00
_cell.angle_gamma   90.00
#
_symmetry.space_group_name_H-M   'P 1'
#
loop_
_entity.id
_entity.type
_entity.pdbx_description
1 polymer ?
#
loop_
_entity_poly.entity_id
_entity_poly.type
_entity_poly.pdbx_seq_one_letter_code
_entity_poly.pdbx_strand_id
1 'polypeptide(L)'
;MTPHTDELRPRDRTWGFDWRASPKAIAALGIAQTGCDRHERTLSSMVAALGLAAETDQPWLSYSRSRDWYAEGHYDRTPITYSTVIASVSRLGEAGLIEEIRAKRGAHLARVPLQSRIRATPLLVERLSGTRFEHMTPAATLIMRDDDGRAMRLPNTEMTRRMQAEVDAINEAAKRLVVTVSPDASPEDWQRTEHHLKARKVRDGRETWACALPSPSNHVVRILGRGRHDCHGRLYGWWQQLSKERRGELLINGELLIEEDFAALHPTLLYAMKGIRLDFDPYDTEAFPRQHCKWALNVAINAGSMKAAVDALMWKPGWSETRCYTELLVGEVAHRNEPIREFLGSDAGVRLMAFDSGMAIDVLKRCRKSGVDGVLPVHDSFLAPRRSGGQVTAIMQDVLDTTRVWLSGTTSIASTRTIRQTVRRGPAAPAAPPPPVPAVSAPSREACLKKSPGKVDFSPAQPVSEPVSVPAPVSSREAPTPDWDLSERTLALTVHFEQRERSHLGYVQHVLGGGAATASETRHAFARAREEAVAMAEQEWREGRRLVDRVPDRLSDRVKAQRARKPAPKPRRPMPRPRKPSTFWAKPEVPPVQGKAQP
;
A
#
# COMPACT_ATOMS: atom_id res chain seq x y z
N MET A 1 4.54 -35.24 22.44
CA MET A 1 4.51 -33.77 22.38
C MET A 1 5.68 -33.33 21.52
N THR A 2 5.44 -33.10 20.24
CA THR A 2 6.43 -32.53 19.32
C THR A 2 6.46 -31.02 19.54
N PRO A 3 7.65 -30.40 19.66
CA PRO A 3 7.78 -28.97 19.90
C PRO A 3 7.19 -28.21 18.71
N HIS A 4 6.38 -27.19 18.99
CA HIS A 4 6.00 -26.18 18.01
C HIS A 4 7.26 -25.43 17.60
N THR A 5 7.95 -25.91 16.59
CA THR A 5 8.94 -25.14 15.86
C THR A 5 8.22 -24.01 15.13
N ASP A 6 8.76 -22.81 15.32
CA ASP A 6 8.36 -21.52 14.78
C ASP A 6 8.65 -21.44 13.26
N GLU A 7 8.34 -22.51 12.52
CA GLU A 7 8.25 -22.44 11.07
C GLU A 7 7.04 -21.57 10.73
N LEU A 8 7.28 -20.50 9.97
CA LEU A 8 6.25 -19.58 9.46
C LEU A 8 5.10 -20.37 8.83
N ARG A 9 4.08 -20.67 9.64
CA ARG A 9 2.90 -21.42 9.22
C ARG A 9 2.27 -20.64 8.06
N PRO A 10 2.09 -21.26 6.88
CA PRO A 10 1.38 -20.58 5.79
C PRO A 10 0.02 -20.12 6.28
N ARG A 11 -0.38 -18.89 5.92
CA ARG A 11 -1.72 -18.39 6.28
C ARG A 11 -2.76 -19.32 5.67
N ASP A 12 -3.70 -19.76 6.49
CA ASP A 12 -4.85 -20.52 6.03
C ASP A 12 -5.69 -19.67 5.08
N ARG A 13 -6.33 -20.31 4.11
CA ARG A 13 -7.27 -19.62 3.20
C ARG A 13 -8.46 -19.10 4.01
N THR A 14 -8.92 -17.91 3.65
CA THR A 14 -10.21 -17.41 4.10
C THR A 14 -11.31 -18.04 3.25
N TRP A 15 -12.42 -18.36 3.88
CA TRP A 15 -13.57 -18.91 3.18
C TRP A 15 -14.27 -17.80 2.38
N GLY A 16 -14.21 -17.88 1.05
CA GLY A 16 -14.96 -17.02 0.13
C GLY A 16 -16.35 -17.60 -0.19
N PHE A 17 -17.33 -16.72 -0.46
CA PHE A 17 -18.75 -17.09 -0.60
C PHE A 17 -19.29 -17.02 -2.02
N ASP A 18 -18.41 -16.67 -2.95
CA ASP A 18 -18.75 -16.45 -4.35
C ASP A 18 -18.82 -17.77 -5.13
N TRP A 19 -18.66 -18.92 -4.46
CA TRP A 19 -18.73 -20.24 -5.07
C TRP A 19 -19.64 -21.17 -4.28
N ARG A 20 -20.36 -22.04 -5.01
CA ARG A 20 -21.27 -23.04 -4.47
C ARG A 20 -21.13 -24.38 -5.18
N ALA A 21 -21.25 -25.45 -4.41
CA ALA A 21 -21.37 -26.80 -4.95
C ALA A 21 -22.80 -27.01 -5.45
N SER A 22 -22.94 -27.55 -6.67
CA SER A 22 -24.24 -27.85 -7.25
C SER A 22 -25.01 -28.87 -6.39
N PRO A 23 -26.35 -28.92 -6.48
CA PRO A 23 -27.14 -29.92 -5.75
C PRO A 23 -26.68 -31.35 -6.02
N LYS A 24 -26.25 -31.66 -7.26
CA LYS A 24 -25.68 -32.96 -7.64
C LYS A 24 -24.38 -33.26 -6.89
N ALA A 25 -23.50 -32.27 -6.77
CA ALA A 25 -22.25 -32.39 -6.01
C ALA A 25 -22.52 -32.73 -4.54
N ILE A 26 -23.47 -32.02 -3.93
CA ILE A 26 -23.84 -32.24 -2.53
C ILE A 26 -24.48 -33.61 -2.33
N ALA A 27 -25.34 -34.05 -3.25
CA ALA A 27 -25.90 -35.40 -3.21
C ALA A 27 -24.82 -36.49 -3.28
N ALA A 28 -23.78 -36.29 -4.11
CA ALA A 28 -22.66 -37.23 -4.23
C ALA A 28 -21.84 -37.37 -2.93
N LEU A 29 -21.92 -36.40 -2.02
CA LEU A 29 -21.27 -36.49 -0.71
C LEU A 29 -21.97 -37.44 0.26
N GLY A 30 -23.20 -37.88 -0.03
CA GLY A 30 -23.95 -38.78 0.86
C GLY A 30 -24.29 -38.16 2.23
N ILE A 31 -24.34 -36.83 2.31
CA ILE A 31 -24.68 -36.12 3.55
C ILE A 31 -26.20 -35.94 3.62
N ALA A 32 -26.81 -36.35 4.74
CA ALA A 32 -28.25 -36.16 4.97
C ALA A 32 -28.62 -34.66 4.90
N GLN A 33 -29.69 -34.33 4.17
CA GLN A 33 -30.22 -32.97 4.09
C GLN A 33 -30.98 -32.62 5.37
N THR A 34 -30.89 -31.36 5.79
CA THR A 34 -31.59 -30.85 6.99
C THR A 34 -32.97 -30.29 6.70
N GLY A 35 -33.35 -30.13 5.42
CA GLY A 35 -34.57 -29.45 5.00
C GLY A 35 -34.55 -27.93 5.19
N CYS A 36 -33.47 -27.36 5.74
CA CYS A 36 -33.33 -25.92 5.95
C CYS A 36 -32.44 -25.27 4.88
N ASP A 37 -33.03 -24.46 4.00
CA ASP A 37 -32.34 -23.77 2.90
C ASP A 37 -31.10 -22.97 3.32
N ARG A 38 -31.11 -22.38 4.53
CA ARG A 38 -29.96 -21.62 5.03
C ARG A 38 -28.78 -22.54 5.36
N HIS A 39 -29.04 -23.70 5.97
CA HIS A 39 -28.03 -24.69 6.27
C HIS A 39 -27.47 -25.30 4.99
N GLU A 40 -28.33 -25.65 4.02
CA GLU A 40 -27.87 -26.25 2.76
C GLU A 40 -27.06 -25.28 1.90
N ARG A 41 -27.42 -23.99 1.84
CA ARG A 41 -26.61 -22.98 1.15
C ARG A 41 -25.25 -22.75 1.80
N THR A 42 -25.18 -22.81 3.13
CA THR A 42 -23.92 -22.71 3.89
C THR A 42 -23.03 -23.91 3.60
N LEU A 43 -23.59 -25.13 3.66
CA LEU A 43 -22.88 -26.37 3.35
C LEU A 43 -22.36 -26.35 1.90
N SER A 44 -23.21 -25.98 0.94
CA SER A 44 -22.84 -25.88 -0.48
C SER A 44 -21.67 -24.94 -0.71
N SER A 45 -21.65 -23.77 -0.07
CA SER A 45 -20.53 -22.84 -0.18
C SER A 45 -19.27 -23.35 0.53
N MET A 46 -19.40 -24.01 1.68
CA MET A 46 -18.26 -24.59 2.39
C MET A 46 -17.61 -25.74 1.60
N VAL A 47 -18.41 -26.61 0.99
CA VAL A 47 -17.94 -27.71 0.14
C VAL A 47 -17.20 -27.17 -1.08
N ALA A 48 -17.72 -26.15 -1.75
CA ALA A 48 -17.01 -25.51 -2.86
C ALA A 48 -15.67 -24.94 -2.41
N ALA A 49 -15.64 -24.20 -1.30
CA ALA A 49 -14.39 -23.65 -0.77
C ALA A 49 -13.37 -24.73 -0.40
N LEU A 50 -13.81 -25.87 0.15
CA LEU A 50 -12.94 -27.00 0.49
C LEU A 50 -12.38 -27.67 -0.77
N GLY A 51 -13.20 -27.90 -1.78
CA GLY A 51 -12.75 -28.44 -3.08
C GLY A 51 -11.75 -27.50 -3.77
N LEU A 52 -12.08 -26.22 -3.83
CA LEU A 52 -11.20 -25.18 -4.38
C LEU A 52 -9.88 -25.06 -3.59
N ALA A 53 -9.90 -25.18 -2.26
CA ALA A 53 -8.68 -25.17 -1.46
C ALA A 53 -7.81 -26.41 -1.71
N ALA A 54 -8.43 -27.58 -1.85
CA ALA A 54 -7.75 -28.85 -2.09
C ALA A 54 -6.95 -28.89 -3.40
N GLU A 55 -7.33 -28.09 -4.40
CA GLU A 55 -6.58 -27.94 -5.64
C GLU A 55 -5.27 -27.14 -5.48
N THR A 56 -4.99 -26.58 -4.31
CA THR A 56 -3.88 -25.64 -4.09
C THR A 56 -2.94 -26.08 -2.99
N ASP A 57 -1.78 -25.42 -2.91
CA ASP A 57 -0.76 -25.70 -1.89
C ASP A 57 -1.17 -25.18 -0.49
N GLN A 58 -2.36 -24.56 -0.39
CA GLN A 58 -2.97 -24.08 0.85
C GLN A 58 -4.36 -24.73 1.06
N PRO A 59 -4.41 -26.05 1.38
CA PRO A 59 -5.67 -26.80 1.46
C PRO A 59 -6.50 -26.49 2.70
N TRP A 60 -5.97 -25.69 3.62
CA TRP A 60 -6.61 -25.37 4.89
C TRP A 60 -7.44 -24.11 4.79
N LEU A 61 -8.73 -24.24 5.15
CA LEU A 61 -9.63 -23.11 5.36
C LEU A 61 -9.67 -22.76 6.84
N SER A 62 -9.55 -21.47 7.14
CA SER A 62 -9.79 -20.93 8.49
C SER A 62 -11.28 -20.63 8.71
N TYR A 63 -11.77 -20.88 9.93
CA TYR A 63 -13.10 -20.49 10.35
C TYR A 63 -13.18 -20.26 11.87
N SER A 64 -14.10 -19.40 12.30
CA SER A 64 -14.29 -19.08 13.71
C SER A 64 -15.21 -20.07 14.40
N ARG A 65 -14.93 -20.37 15.67
CA ARG A 65 -15.85 -21.09 16.57
C ARG A 65 -16.41 -20.17 17.67
N SER A 66 -16.26 -18.86 17.52
CA SER A 66 -16.87 -17.85 18.41
C SER A 66 -18.20 -17.38 17.84
N ARG A 67 -19.25 -17.30 18.67
CA ARG A 67 -20.54 -16.71 18.26
C ARG A 67 -20.39 -15.22 17.93
N ASP A 68 -19.58 -14.51 18.70
CA ASP A 68 -19.38 -13.06 18.56
C ASP A 68 -18.81 -12.70 17.19
N TRP A 69 -17.89 -13.53 16.68
CA TRP A 69 -17.39 -13.39 15.30
C TRP A 69 -18.52 -13.33 14.28
N TYR A 70 -19.51 -14.21 14.36
CA TYR A 70 -20.62 -14.20 13.40
C TYR A 70 -21.64 -13.09 13.68
N ALA A 71 -21.66 -12.52 14.89
CA ALA A 71 -22.54 -11.41 15.25
C ALA A 71 -21.99 -10.04 14.82
N GLU A 72 -20.68 -9.91 14.61
CA GLU A 72 -19.99 -8.68 14.17
C GLU A 72 -20.25 -8.27 12.70
N GLY A 73 -21.20 -8.92 11.99
CA GLY A 73 -21.57 -8.53 10.63
C GLY A 73 -20.57 -8.92 9.53
N HIS A 74 -19.55 -9.74 9.84
CA HIS A 74 -18.56 -10.25 8.86
C HIS A 74 -19.20 -10.97 7.65
N TYR A 75 -20.46 -11.40 7.81
CA TYR A 75 -21.20 -12.22 6.85
C TYR A 75 -22.57 -11.64 6.51
N ASP A 76 -22.78 -10.34 6.70
CA ASP A 76 -24.02 -9.66 6.36
C ASP A 76 -24.44 -9.97 4.91
N ARG A 77 -25.70 -10.39 4.73
CA ARG A 77 -26.32 -10.83 3.45
C ARG A 77 -25.88 -12.20 2.93
N THR A 78 -25.20 -13.01 3.73
CA THR A 78 -24.91 -14.41 3.40
C THR A 78 -25.76 -15.36 4.27
N PRO A 79 -25.91 -16.64 3.92
CA PRO A 79 -26.57 -17.63 4.78
C PRO A 79 -25.74 -18.02 6.02
N ILE A 80 -24.59 -17.37 6.24
CA ILE A 80 -23.56 -17.83 7.17
C ILE A 80 -23.78 -17.25 8.55
N THR A 81 -23.88 -18.16 9.50
CA THR A 81 -24.09 -17.87 10.91
C THR A 81 -23.28 -18.88 11.71
N TYR A 82 -23.06 -18.61 12.99
CA TYR A 82 -22.42 -19.58 13.87
C TYR A 82 -23.09 -20.97 13.77
N SER A 83 -24.43 -21.03 13.82
CA SER A 83 -25.16 -22.30 13.80
C SER A 83 -25.02 -23.04 12.48
N THR A 84 -25.09 -22.32 11.34
CA THR A 84 -24.98 -22.95 10.02
C THR A 84 -23.58 -23.48 9.76
N VAL A 85 -22.53 -22.73 10.16
CA VAL A 85 -21.13 -23.15 10.00
C VAL A 85 -20.83 -24.36 10.88
N ILE A 86 -21.16 -24.31 12.17
CA ILE A 86 -20.86 -25.43 13.07
C ILE A 86 -21.63 -26.68 12.65
N ALA A 87 -22.89 -26.54 12.19
CA ALA A 87 -23.65 -27.66 11.65
C ALA A 87 -23.02 -28.25 10.38
N SER A 88 -22.55 -27.41 9.44
CA SER A 88 -21.86 -27.87 8.23
C SER A 88 -20.56 -28.61 8.57
N VAL A 89 -19.74 -28.06 9.49
CA VAL A 89 -18.50 -28.72 9.94
C VAL A 89 -18.80 -30.04 10.63
N SER A 90 -19.82 -30.12 11.51
CA SER A 90 -20.20 -31.36 12.18
C SER A 90 -20.61 -32.42 11.16
N ARG A 91 -21.54 -32.09 10.24
CA ARG A 91 -22.03 -33.00 9.20
C ARG A 91 -20.90 -33.52 8.30
N LEU A 92 -20.00 -32.65 7.88
CA LEU A 92 -18.84 -33.03 7.07
C LEU A 92 -17.85 -33.90 7.86
N GLY A 93 -17.62 -33.60 9.13
CA GLY A 93 -16.74 -34.34 10.01
C GLY A 93 -17.27 -35.74 10.33
N GLU A 94 -18.56 -35.86 10.67
CA GLU A 94 -19.27 -37.13 10.90
C GLU A 94 -19.25 -38.04 9.66
N ALA A 95 -19.30 -37.45 8.46
CA ALA A 95 -19.18 -38.16 7.20
C ALA A 95 -17.72 -38.51 6.80
N GLY A 96 -16.71 -38.12 7.59
CA GLY A 96 -15.30 -38.36 7.29
C GLY A 96 -14.75 -37.56 6.10
N LEU A 97 -15.44 -36.48 5.70
CA LEU A 97 -15.13 -35.69 4.51
C LEU A 97 -14.14 -34.55 4.79
N ILE A 98 -13.93 -34.20 6.06
CA ILE A 98 -12.98 -33.15 6.44
C ILE A 98 -12.08 -33.60 7.59
N GLU A 99 -10.87 -33.03 7.61
CA GLU A 99 -10.01 -33.03 8.79
C GLU A 99 -10.15 -31.68 9.50
N GLU A 100 -10.44 -31.69 10.79
CA GLU A 100 -10.61 -30.49 11.61
C GLU A 100 -9.47 -30.35 12.64
N ILE A 101 -8.81 -29.19 12.67
CA ILE A 101 -7.91 -28.81 13.76
C ILE A 101 -8.55 -27.64 14.51
N ARG A 102 -8.91 -27.87 15.77
CA ARG A 102 -9.52 -26.87 16.63
C ARG A 102 -8.48 -25.98 17.28
N ALA A 103 -8.67 -24.68 17.20
CA ALA A 103 -7.86 -23.74 17.97
C ALA A 103 -8.12 -23.91 19.47
N LYS A 104 -7.07 -23.72 20.29
CA LYS A 104 -7.20 -23.72 21.75
C LYS A 104 -8.05 -22.53 22.20
N ARG A 105 -8.72 -22.65 23.35
CA ARG A 105 -9.42 -21.51 23.98
C ARG A 105 -8.43 -20.35 24.17
N GLY A 106 -8.85 -19.14 23.83
CA GLY A 106 -8.00 -17.93 23.89
C GLY A 106 -6.96 -17.79 22.77
N ALA A 107 -6.86 -18.74 21.82
CA ALA A 107 -5.88 -18.64 20.73
C ALA A 107 -6.11 -17.45 19.79
N HIS A 108 -7.32 -16.90 19.74
CA HIS A 108 -7.64 -15.66 19.02
C HIS A 108 -7.13 -14.39 19.73
N LEU A 109 -6.71 -14.49 20.99
CA LEU A 109 -6.11 -13.41 21.78
C LEU A 109 -4.58 -13.52 21.84
N ALA A 110 -4.00 -14.56 21.21
CA ALA A 110 -2.56 -14.73 21.15
C ALA A 110 -1.92 -13.65 20.27
N ARG A 111 -0.61 -13.42 20.47
CA ARG A 111 0.19 -12.48 19.66
C ARG A 111 0.06 -12.74 18.15
N VAL A 112 -0.11 -14.01 17.77
CA VAL A 112 -0.57 -14.42 16.45
C VAL A 112 -1.92 -15.10 16.63
N PRO A 113 -3.04 -14.42 16.31
CA PRO A 113 -4.37 -14.98 16.53
C PRO A 113 -4.57 -16.20 15.63
N LEU A 114 -4.93 -17.33 16.23
CA LEU A 114 -5.21 -18.58 15.53
C LEU A 114 -6.70 -18.92 15.62
N GLN A 115 -7.29 -19.22 14.47
CA GLN A 115 -8.65 -19.75 14.34
C GLN A 115 -8.61 -21.28 14.12
N SER A 116 -9.78 -21.92 14.24
CA SER A 116 -9.92 -23.32 13.85
C SER A 116 -9.79 -23.45 12.34
N ARG A 117 -9.39 -24.63 11.88
CA ARG A 117 -9.19 -24.88 10.45
C ARG A 117 -9.69 -26.24 10.02
N ILE A 118 -10.12 -26.32 8.78
CA ILE A 118 -10.60 -27.54 8.13
C ILE A 118 -9.91 -27.70 6.78
N ARG A 119 -9.72 -28.94 6.34
CA ARG A 119 -9.35 -29.26 4.95
C ARG A 119 -10.13 -30.46 4.44
N ALA A 120 -10.24 -30.58 3.13
CA ALA A 120 -10.82 -31.76 2.50
C ALA A 120 -9.99 -33.01 2.80
N THR A 121 -10.64 -34.13 3.10
CA THR A 121 -9.99 -35.45 3.09
C THR A 121 -9.87 -35.95 1.64
N PRO A 122 -9.00 -36.95 1.37
CA PRO A 122 -8.95 -37.59 0.05
C PRO A 122 -10.32 -38.08 -0.43
N LEU A 123 -11.17 -38.57 0.49
CA LEU A 123 -12.55 -38.99 0.19
C LEU A 123 -13.42 -37.85 -0.33
N LEU A 124 -13.32 -36.64 0.24
CA LEU A 124 -14.06 -35.48 -0.26
C LEU A 124 -13.56 -35.08 -1.64
N VAL A 125 -12.24 -35.08 -1.86
CA VAL A 125 -11.65 -34.75 -3.17
C VAL A 125 -12.10 -35.76 -4.23
N GLU A 126 -12.10 -37.06 -3.92
CA GLU A 126 -12.58 -38.11 -4.81
C GLU A 126 -14.06 -37.91 -5.17
N ARG A 127 -14.91 -37.66 -4.18
CA ARG A 127 -16.36 -37.45 -4.41
C ARG A 127 -16.68 -36.16 -5.18
N LEU A 128 -15.81 -35.17 -5.11
CA LEU A 128 -15.94 -33.91 -5.85
C LEU A 128 -15.25 -33.95 -7.23
N SER A 129 -14.52 -35.01 -7.57
CA SER A 129 -13.80 -35.12 -8.84
C SER A 129 -14.73 -34.93 -10.05
N GLY A 130 -14.37 -34.01 -10.96
CA GLY A 130 -15.15 -33.67 -12.15
C GLY A 130 -16.42 -32.86 -11.87
N THR A 131 -16.58 -32.37 -10.65
CA THR A 131 -17.67 -31.48 -10.28
C THR A 131 -17.30 -30.03 -10.54
N ARG A 132 -18.09 -29.38 -11.40
CA ARG A 132 -18.01 -27.92 -11.57
C ARG A 132 -18.69 -27.19 -10.42
N PHE A 133 -18.00 -26.23 -9.83
CA PHE A 133 -18.60 -25.28 -8.90
C PHE A 133 -19.29 -24.14 -9.64
N GLU A 134 -20.39 -23.66 -9.06
CA GLU A 134 -21.14 -22.53 -9.58
C GLU A 134 -20.57 -21.24 -8.98
N HIS A 135 -20.08 -20.35 -9.84
CA HIS A 135 -19.68 -19.01 -9.43
C HIS A 135 -20.92 -18.13 -9.28
N MET A 136 -21.17 -17.68 -8.06
CA MET A 136 -22.17 -16.69 -7.73
C MET A 136 -21.65 -15.32 -8.15
N THR A 137 -22.39 -14.60 -9.01
CA THR A 137 -22.09 -13.18 -9.23
C THR A 137 -22.08 -12.46 -7.87
N PRO A 138 -21.06 -11.62 -7.58
CA PRO A 138 -21.00 -10.92 -6.31
C PRO A 138 -22.29 -10.16 -6.06
N ALA A 139 -22.84 -10.28 -4.84
CA ALA A 139 -24.09 -9.62 -4.48
C ALA A 139 -23.99 -8.08 -4.50
N ALA A 140 -22.76 -7.54 -4.48
CA ALA A 140 -22.47 -6.12 -4.64
C ALA A 140 -21.13 -5.95 -5.38
N THR A 141 -21.08 -5.04 -6.36
CA THR A 141 -19.83 -4.68 -7.05
C THR A 141 -19.13 -3.50 -6.39
N LEU A 142 -19.82 -2.77 -5.49
CA LEU A 142 -19.26 -1.76 -4.60
C LEU A 142 -19.38 -2.20 -3.14
N ILE A 143 -18.24 -2.38 -2.48
CA ILE A 143 -18.15 -2.81 -1.07
C ILE A 143 -17.63 -1.66 -0.22
N MET A 144 -18.28 -1.38 0.91
CA MET A 144 -17.79 -0.43 1.91
C MET A 144 -17.18 -1.20 3.08
N ARG A 145 -16.00 -0.78 3.54
CA ARG A 145 -15.37 -1.29 4.77
C ARG A 145 -15.19 -0.17 5.79
N ASP A 146 -15.35 -0.48 7.07
CA ASP A 146 -15.12 0.45 8.18
C ASP A 146 -13.61 0.68 8.46
N ASP A 147 -13.29 1.35 9.56
CA ASP A 147 -11.91 1.63 9.98
C ASP A 147 -11.13 0.37 10.37
N ASP A 148 -11.83 -0.68 10.82
CA ASP A 148 -11.24 -1.97 11.17
C ASP A 148 -11.15 -2.91 9.94
N GLY A 149 -11.60 -2.44 8.77
CA GLY A 149 -11.61 -3.21 7.53
C GLY A 149 -12.76 -4.23 7.44
N ARG A 150 -13.73 -4.19 8.35
CA ARG A 150 -14.92 -5.04 8.31
C ARG A 150 -15.90 -4.50 7.26
N ALA A 151 -16.62 -5.40 6.59
CA ALA A 151 -17.67 -4.99 5.66
C ALA A 151 -18.77 -4.24 6.41
N MET A 152 -19.27 -3.16 5.82
CA MET A 152 -20.36 -2.38 6.38
C MET A 152 -21.42 -2.08 5.31
N ARG A 153 -22.63 -1.72 5.76
CA ARG A 153 -23.71 -1.32 4.85
C ARG A 153 -23.30 -0.12 4.02
N LEU A 154 -23.35 -0.26 2.69
CA LEU A 154 -23.19 0.85 1.76
C LEU A 154 -24.34 1.86 1.95
N PRO A 155 -24.06 3.14 2.27
CA PRO A 155 -25.09 4.16 2.37
C PRO A 155 -25.77 4.37 1.02
N ASN A 156 -27.11 4.43 0.99
CA ASN A 156 -27.84 4.71 -0.24
C ASN A 156 -27.88 6.23 -0.51
N THR A 157 -26.93 6.72 -1.30
CA THR A 157 -26.79 8.13 -1.67
C THR A 157 -26.63 8.25 -3.18
N GLU A 158 -26.79 9.45 -3.73
CA GLU A 158 -26.54 9.67 -5.16
C GLU A 158 -25.11 9.30 -5.56
N MET A 159 -24.15 9.67 -4.72
CA MET A 159 -22.73 9.36 -4.94
C MET A 159 -22.48 7.84 -5.03
N THR A 160 -23.00 7.06 -4.08
CA THR A 160 -22.79 5.61 -4.07
C THR A 160 -23.53 4.91 -5.20
N ARG A 161 -24.72 5.39 -5.58
CA ARG A 161 -25.43 4.90 -6.79
C ARG A 161 -24.64 5.18 -8.07
N ARG A 162 -24.05 6.36 -8.20
CA ARG A 162 -23.19 6.68 -9.34
C ARG A 162 -21.94 5.80 -9.39
N MET A 163 -21.23 5.65 -8.25
CA MET A 163 -20.06 4.77 -8.17
C MET A 163 -20.40 3.32 -8.50
N GLN A 164 -21.56 2.84 -8.04
CA GLN A 164 -22.08 1.51 -8.36
C GLN A 164 -22.31 1.37 -9.88
N ALA A 165 -23.00 2.32 -10.50
CA ALA A 165 -23.23 2.33 -11.95
C ALA A 165 -21.94 2.39 -12.78
N GLU A 166 -20.91 3.11 -12.30
CA GLU A 166 -19.58 3.15 -12.92
C GLU A 166 -18.92 1.76 -12.93
N VAL A 167 -18.97 1.04 -11.80
CA VAL A 167 -18.40 -0.31 -11.70
C VAL A 167 -19.22 -1.32 -12.51
N ASP A 168 -20.54 -1.20 -12.51
CA ASP A 168 -21.41 -2.08 -13.29
C ASP A 168 -21.16 -1.93 -14.80
N ALA A 169 -20.97 -0.70 -15.29
CA ALA A 169 -20.59 -0.47 -16.68
C ALA A 169 -19.22 -1.08 -17.04
N ILE A 170 -18.24 -1.06 -16.12
CA ILE A 170 -16.95 -1.74 -16.30
C ILE A 170 -17.15 -3.25 -16.37
N ASN A 171 -17.97 -3.81 -15.48
CA ASN A 171 -18.25 -5.25 -15.45
C ASN A 171 -19.00 -5.73 -16.70
N GLU A 172 -19.95 -4.96 -17.22
CA GLU A 172 -20.64 -5.29 -18.48
C GLU A 172 -19.67 -5.37 -19.68
N ALA A 173 -18.64 -4.51 -19.70
CA ALA A 173 -17.59 -4.60 -20.72
C ALA A 173 -16.67 -5.82 -20.48
N ALA A 174 -16.25 -6.04 -19.22
CA ALA A 174 -15.34 -7.12 -18.85
C ALA A 174 -15.93 -8.52 -19.15
N LYS A 175 -17.24 -8.72 -18.98
CA LYS A 175 -17.94 -9.99 -19.26
C LYS A 175 -17.69 -10.53 -20.67
N ARG A 176 -17.43 -9.66 -21.64
CA ARG A 176 -17.21 -10.04 -23.06
C ARG A 176 -15.78 -10.49 -23.35
N LEU A 177 -14.87 -10.28 -22.40
CA LEU A 177 -13.46 -10.57 -22.58
C LEU A 177 -13.19 -12.04 -22.31
N VAL A 178 -12.50 -12.68 -23.25
CA VAL A 178 -11.94 -14.02 -23.08
C VAL A 178 -10.49 -13.87 -22.68
N VAL A 179 -10.14 -14.27 -21.46
CA VAL A 179 -8.78 -14.20 -20.93
C VAL A 179 -8.19 -15.62 -20.92
N THR A 180 -7.10 -15.82 -21.64
CA THR A 180 -6.40 -17.12 -21.71
C THR A 180 -4.92 -16.96 -21.45
N VAL A 181 -4.23 -18.06 -21.14
CA VAL A 181 -2.76 -18.09 -21.15
C VAL A 181 -2.30 -18.22 -22.59
N SER A 182 -1.23 -17.50 -22.96
CA SER A 182 -0.63 -17.60 -24.29
C SER A 182 -0.14 -19.03 -24.57
N PRO A 183 -0.36 -19.59 -25.76
CA PRO A 183 0.25 -20.85 -26.18
C PRO A 183 1.78 -20.83 -26.14
N ASP A 184 2.38 -19.64 -26.25
CA ASP A 184 3.85 -19.45 -26.22
C ASP A 184 4.41 -19.39 -24.80
N ALA A 185 3.55 -19.35 -23.78
CA ALA A 185 3.99 -19.34 -22.39
C ALA A 185 4.60 -20.71 -22.02
N SER A 186 5.68 -20.70 -21.22
CA SER A 186 6.35 -21.94 -20.85
C SER A 186 5.39 -22.86 -20.06
N PRO A 187 5.21 -24.12 -20.48
CA PRO A 187 4.40 -25.09 -19.73
C PRO A 187 4.93 -25.37 -18.32
N GLU A 188 6.21 -25.10 -18.06
CA GLU A 188 6.81 -25.27 -16.73
C GLU A 188 6.39 -24.16 -15.75
N ASP A 189 5.96 -23.02 -16.27
CA ASP A 189 5.57 -21.87 -15.47
C ASP A 189 4.06 -21.81 -15.22
N TRP A 190 3.28 -22.68 -15.86
CA TRP A 190 1.82 -22.72 -15.76
C TRP A 190 1.31 -24.11 -15.45
N GLN A 191 0.49 -24.21 -14.41
CA GLN A 191 -0.29 -25.40 -14.12
C GLN A 191 -1.76 -25.05 -14.10
N ARG A 192 -2.59 -25.97 -14.60
CA ARG A 192 -4.04 -25.82 -14.61
C ARG A 192 -4.66 -26.93 -13.80
N THR A 193 -5.48 -26.56 -12.81
CA THR A 193 -6.37 -27.48 -12.13
C THR A 193 -7.78 -27.36 -12.73
N GLU A 194 -8.76 -28.03 -12.15
CA GLU A 194 -10.14 -27.92 -12.63
C GLU A 194 -10.66 -26.48 -12.58
N HIS A 195 -10.29 -25.72 -11.54
CA HIS A 195 -10.77 -24.35 -11.32
C HIS A 195 -9.68 -23.27 -11.29
N HIS A 196 -8.42 -23.61 -11.00
CA HIS A 196 -7.35 -22.63 -10.83
C HIS A 196 -6.40 -22.55 -12.01
N LEU A 197 -5.87 -21.35 -12.23
CA LEU A 197 -4.62 -21.12 -12.95
C LEU A 197 -3.53 -20.90 -11.93
N LYS A 198 -2.56 -21.82 -11.86
CA LYS A 198 -1.36 -21.65 -11.04
C LYS A 198 -0.24 -21.13 -11.93
N ALA A 199 0.31 -19.99 -11.58
CA ALA A 199 1.43 -19.39 -12.27
C ALA A 199 2.65 -19.35 -11.37
N ARG A 200 3.78 -19.80 -11.89
CA ARG A 200 5.05 -19.81 -11.19
C ARG A 200 5.51 -18.39 -10.91
N LYS A 201 6.07 -18.20 -9.72
CA LYS A 201 6.59 -16.92 -9.25
C LYS A 201 7.90 -17.14 -8.52
N VAL A 202 8.98 -16.73 -9.15
CA VAL A 202 10.31 -16.72 -8.56
C VAL A 202 10.60 -15.31 -8.06
N ARG A 203 10.89 -15.17 -6.76
CA ARG A 203 11.28 -13.89 -6.17
C ARG A 203 12.32 -14.10 -5.09
N ASP A 204 13.42 -13.35 -5.16
CA ASP A 204 14.51 -13.39 -4.17
C ASP A 204 15.04 -14.83 -3.94
N GLY A 205 15.17 -15.60 -5.03
CA GLY A 205 15.60 -17.01 -5.00
C GLY A 205 14.55 -18.00 -4.45
N ARG A 206 13.38 -17.51 -4.04
CA ARG A 206 12.29 -18.34 -3.51
C ARG A 206 11.21 -18.57 -4.56
N GLU A 207 10.95 -19.83 -4.84
CA GLU A 207 9.90 -20.23 -5.75
C GLU A 207 8.56 -20.39 -5.01
N THR A 208 7.52 -19.78 -5.58
CA THR A 208 6.14 -19.83 -5.07
C THR A 208 5.17 -19.92 -6.25
N TRP A 209 3.94 -20.35 -5.99
CA TRP A 209 2.90 -20.43 -7.02
C TRP A 209 1.75 -19.47 -6.69
N ALA A 210 1.48 -18.55 -7.61
CA ALA A 210 0.29 -17.72 -7.56
C ALA A 210 -0.90 -18.55 -8.05
N CYS A 211 -1.84 -18.88 -7.16
CA CYS A 211 -3.04 -19.62 -7.52
C CYS A 211 -4.18 -18.63 -7.79
N ALA A 212 -4.38 -18.30 -9.06
CA ALA A 212 -5.50 -17.50 -9.50
C ALA A 212 -6.76 -18.34 -9.68
N LEU A 213 -7.92 -17.77 -9.33
CA LEU A 213 -9.23 -18.41 -9.51
C LEU A 213 -10.07 -17.60 -10.53
N PRO A 214 -9.95 -17.90 -11.84
CA PRO A 214 -10.75 -17.25 -12.86
C PRO A 214 -12.24 -17.46 -12.60
N SER A 215 -13.01 -16.38 -12.73
CA SER A 215 -14.47 -16.49 -12.74
C SER A 215 -14.95 -16.82 -14.16
N PRO A 216 -16.07 -17.55 -14.32
CA PRO A 216 -16.65 -17.82 -15.64
C PRO A 216 -17.01 -16.55 -16.42
N SER A 217 -17.29 -15.46 -15.71
CA SER A 217 -17.49 -14.13 -16.28
C SER A 217 -16.59 -13.13 -15.56
N ASN A 218 -15.71 -12.48 -16.32
CA ASN A 218 -14.77 -11.49 -15.79
C ASN A 218 -15.54 -10.32 -15.17
N HIS A 219 -15.14 -9.96 -13.96
CA HIS A 219 -15.68 -8.82 -13.24
C HIS A 219 -14.63 -8.27 -12.27
N VAL A 220 -14.86 -7.04 -11.84
CA VAL A 220 -14.16 -6.38 -10.76
C VAL A 220 -15.11 -5.99 -9.64
N VAL A 221 -14.57 -5.95 -8.43
CA VAL A 221 -15.22 -5.36 -7.26
C VAL A 221 -14.44 -4.12 -6.84
N ARG A 222 -15.15 -3.04 -6.54
CA ARG A 222 -14.59 -1.81 -5.99
C ARG A 222 -14.74 -1.81 -4.47
N ILE A 223 -13.64 -1.63 -3.74
CA ILE A 223 -13.66 -1.62 -2.27
C ILE A 223 -13.38 -0.20 -1.77
N LEU A 224 -14.33 0.40 -1.05
CA LEU A 224 -14.18 1.65 -0.29
C LEU A 224 -13.77 1.32 1.15
N GLY A 225 -13.01 2.21 1.79
CA GLY A 225 -12.45 1.98 3.13
C GLY A 225 -12.85 3.05 4.15
N ARG A 226 -12.69 2.75 5.44
CA ARG A 226 -12.90 3.71 6.55
C ARG A 226 -14.30 4.36 6.57
N GLY A 227 -15.31 3.62 6.11
CA GLY A 227 -16.69 4.10 5.97
C GLY A 227 -16.85 5.32 5.07
N ARG A 228 -15.89 5.57 4.17
CA ARG A 228 -15.76 6.80 3.42
C ARG A 228 -15.54 6.54 1.93
N HIS A 229 -16.06 7.44 1.10
CA HIS A 229 -15.92 7.37 -0.35
C HIS A 229 -14.57 7.90 -0.87
N ASP A 230 -13.87 8.70 -0.06
CA ASP A 230 -12.56 9.29 -0.36
C ASP A 230 -11.40 8.53 0.32
N CYS A 231 -11.64 7.28 0.69
CA CYS A 231 -10.67 6.36 1.26
C CYS A 231 -10.71 5.05 0.47
N HIS A 232 -9.56 4.56 0.04
CA HIS A 232 -9.39 3.34 -0.73
C HIS A 232 -10.00 3.42 -2.14
N GLY A 233 -11.01 2.64 -2.51
CA GLY A 233 -11.65 2.68 -3.83
C GLY A 233 -11.09 1.77 -4.91
N ARG A 234 -9.95 1.09 -4.74
CA ARG A 234 -9.36 0.26 -5.80
C ARG A 234 -10.31 -0.83 -6.34
N LEU A 235 -10.14 -1.13 -7.63
CA LEU A 235 -10.81 -2.21 -8.34
C LEU A 235 -10.01 -3.51 -8.21
N TYR A 236 -10.68 -4.62 -7.95
CA TYR A 236 -10.09 -5.95 -7.77
C TYR A 236 -10.68 -6.96 -8.73
N GLY A 237 -9.83 -7.65 -9.50
CA GLY A 237 -10.18 -8.78 -10.36
C GLY A 237 -9.20 -9.94 -10.17
N TRP A 238 -9.58 -11.14 -10.62
CA TRP A 238 -8.79 -12.36 -10.37
C TRP A 238 -7.39 -12.31 -11.00
N TRP A 239 -7.22 -11.65 -12.14
CA TRP A 239 -5.93 -11.52 -12.84
C TRP A 239 -4.88 -10.77 -12.00
N GLN A 240 -5.31 -9.95 -11.03
CA GLN A 240 -4.41 -9.22 -10.14
C GLN A 240 -3.67 -10.14 -9.16
N GLN A 241 -4.10 -11.40 -9.01
CA GLN A 241 -3.44 -12.41 -8.19
C GLN A 241 -2.14 -12.92 -8.83
N LEU A 242 -1.99 -12.74 -10.15
CA LEU A 242 -0.81 -13.13 -10.92
C LEU A 242 0.31 -12.08 -10.78
N SER A 243 1.57 -12.49 -10.92
CA SER A 243 2.70 -11.54 -10.96
C SER A 243 2.69 -10.71 -12.24
N LYS A 244 3.38 -9.57 -12.26
CA LYS A 244 3.49 -8.72 -13.46
C LYS A 244 4.00 -9.49 -14.68
N GLU A 245 5.03 -10.31 -14.48
CA GLU A 245 5.59 -11.19 -15.50
C GLU A 245 4.53 -12.14 -16.07
N ARG A 246 3.81 -12.87 -15.20
CA ARG A 246 2.79 -13.84 -15.62
C ARG A 246 1.55 -13.18 -16.22
N ARG A 247 1.21 -11.95 -15.82
CA ARG A 247 0.14 -11.18 -16.50
C ARG A 247 0.51 -10.82 -17.94
N GLY A 248 1.80 -10.62 -18.23
CA GLY A 248 2.29 -10.36 -19.59
C GLY A 248 2.15 -11.54 -20.54
N GLU A 249 1.91 -12.75 -20.00
CA GLU A 249 1.69 -13.98 -20.77
C GLU A 249 0.21 -14.30 -20.99
N LEU A 250 -0.69 -13.45 -20.47
CA LEU A 250 -2.11 -13.58 -20.76
C LEU A 250 -2.43 -13.00 -22.14
N LEU A 251 -3.49 -13.53 -22.73
CA LEU A 251 -4.15 -12.99 -23.92
C LEU A 251 -5.53 -12.48 -23.54
N ILE A 252 -5.94 -11.34 -24.10
CA ILE A 252 -7.36 -10.92 -24.12
C ILE A 252 -7.88 -11.04 -25.54
N ASN A 253 -8.91 -11.84 -25.73
CA ASN A 253 -9.50 -12.14 -27.03
C ASN A 253 -8.46 -12.61 -28.06
N GLY A 254 -7.47 -13.40 -27.60
CA GLY A 254 -6.39 -13.93 -28.43
C GLY A 254 -5.21 -12.98 -28.67
N GLU A 255 -5.21 -11.77 -28.12
CA GLU A 255 -4.10 -10.81 -28.28
C GLU A 255 -3.25 -10.66 -27.02
N LEU A 256 -1.92 -10.62 -27.21
CA LEU A 256 -0.93 -10.36 -26.16
C LEU A 256 -1.13 -9.00 -25.49
N LEU A 257 -0.88 -8.98 -24.18
CA LEU A 257 -1.08 -7.82 -23.36
C LEU A 257 0.23 -7.07 -23.11
N ILE A 258 0.09 -5.77 -22.93
CA ILE A 258 1.09 -4.93 -22.26
C ILE A 258 0.50 -4.41 -20.96
N GLU A 259 1.36 -4.12 -19.99
CA GLU A 259 0.95 -3.51 -18.71
C GLU A 259 1.53 -2.10 -18.60
N GLU A 260 0.70 -1.11 -18.92
CA GLU A 260 1.01 0.32 -18.79
C GLU A 260 0.77 0.76 -17.34
N ASP A 261 1.72 1.48 -16.73
CA ASP A 261 1.72 1.81 -15.30
C ASP A 261 2.05 3.29 -15.08
N PHE A 262 1.43 3.91 -14.08
CA PHE A 262 1.74 5.29 -13.71
C PHE A 262 3.10 5.37 -13.00
N ALA A 263 4.02 6.17 -13.54
CA ALA A 263 5.31 6.42 -12.90
C ALA A 263 5.13 7.20 -11.60
N ALA A 264 5.51 6.59 -10.46
CA ALA A 264 5.52 7.22 -9.14
C ALA A 264 4.22 7.98 -8.80
N LEU A 265 3.07 7.35 -9.01
CA LEU A 265 1.75 8.00 -8.94
C LEU A 265 1.52 8.74 -7.61
N HIS A 266 1.68 8.08 -6.47
CA HIS A 266 1.40 8.67 -5.16
C HIS A 266 2.27 9.91 -4.86
N PRO A 267 3.62 9.86 -4.99
CA PRO A 267 4.43 11.08 -4.93
C PRO A 267 3.94 12.15 -5.91
N THR A 268 3.71 11.81 -7.18
CA THR A 268 3.24 12.78 -8.19
C THR A 268 1.98 13.51 -7.77
N LEU A 269 0.99 12.80 -7.22
CA LEU A 269 -0.26 13.38 -6.71
C LEU A 269 0.00 14.31 -5.50
N LEU A 270 0.88 13.92 -4.58
CA LEU A 270 1.23 14.75 -3.42
C LEU A 270 1.94 16.05 -3.83
N TYR A 271 2.86 15.99 -4.79
CA TYR A 271 3.49 17.20 -5.35
C TYR A 271 2.45 18.09 -6.04
N ALA A 272 1.53 17.50 -6.82
CA ALA A 272 0.46 18.25 -7.45
C ALA A 272 -0.48 18.92 -6.44
N MET A 273 -0.77 18.29 -5.30
CA MET A 273 -1.51 18.91 -4.20
C MET A 273 -0.77 20.14 -3.62
N LYS A 274 0.56 20.18 -3.73
CA LYS A 274 1.37 21.35 -3.38
C LYS A 274 1.50 22.38 -4.49
N GLY A 275 0.85 22.17 -5.64
CA GLY A 275 1.02 23.01 -6.83
C GLY A 275 2.40 22.87 -7.47
N ILE A 276 3.13 21.80 -7.17
CA ILE A 276 4.49 21.55 -7.67
C ILE A 276 4.46 20.43 -8.70
N ARG A 277 5.13 20.63 -9.83
CA ARG A 277 5.38 19.56 -10.79
C ARG A 277 6.58 18.73 -10.32
N LEU A 278 6.38 17.43 -10.13
CA LEU A 278 7.48 16.50 -9.89
C LEU A 278 8.23 16.27 -11.20
N ASP A 279 9.49 16.69 -11.25
CA ASP A 279 10.40 16.63 -12.40
C ASP A 279 11.68 15.84 -12.12
N PHE A 280 11.74 15.17 -10.97
CA PHE A 280 12.84 14.31 -10.54
C PHE A 280 12.34 12.97 -10.02
N ASP A 281 13.23 12.00 -9.83
CA ASP A 281 12.89 10.72 -9.21
C ASP A 281 12.74 10.86 -7.68
N PRO A 282 11.53 10.73 -7.11
CA PRO A 282 11.30 10.92 -5.67
C PRO A 282 11.90 9.79 -4.82
N TYR A 283 12.32 8.69 -5.46
CA TYR A 283 12.95 7.54 -4.81
C TYR A 283 14.48 7.59 -4.90
N ASP A 284 15.07 8.55 -5.60
CA ASP A 284 16.51 8.65 -5.71
C ASP A 284 17.03 9.77 -4.78
N THR A 285 17.70 9.35 -3.71
CA THR A 285 18.34 10.25 -2.75
C THR A 285 19.84 10.38 -3.01
N GLU A 286 20.40 9.62 -3.96
CA GLU A 286 21.84 9.47 -4.22
C GLU A 286 22.67 8.88 -3.05
N ALA A 287 22.18 8.97 -1.82
CA ALA A 287 22.86 8.48 -0.60
C ALA A 287 22.54 7.02 -0.26
N PHE A 288 21.40 6.50 -0.71
CA PHE A 288 20.94 5.15 -0.39
C PHE A 288 20.49 4.40 -1.65
N PRO A 289 20.49 3.06 -1.63
CA PRO A 289 19.95 2.27 -2.73
C PRO A 289 18.51 2.70 -3.03
N ARG A 290 18.25 3.09 -4.28
CA ARG A 290 16.93 3.56 -4.74
C ARG A 290 15.78 2.64 -4.33
N GLN A 291 16.00 1.33 -4.32
CA GLN A 291 14.99 0.35 -3.88
C GLN A 291 14.62 0.51 -2.40
N HIS A 292 15.59 0.79 -1.53
CA HIS A 292 15.37 1.06 -0.11
C HIS A 292 14.61 2.38 0.07
N CYS A 293 14.99 3.42 -0.67
CA CYS A 293 14.29 4.70 -0.70
C CYS A 293 12.84 4.56 -1.16
N LYS A 294 12.58 3.74 -2.20
CA LYS A 294 11.23 3.43 -2.67
C LYS A 294 10.38 2.77 -1.60
N TRP A 295 10.94 1.82 -0.85
CA TRP A 295 10.23 1.22 0.29
C TRP A 295 9.99 2.26 1.38
N ALA A 296 11.00 3.04 1.76
CA ALA A 296 10.88 4.03 2.81
C ALA A 296 9.86 5.12 2.49
N LEU A 297 9.84 5.67 1.27
CA LEU A 297 8.87 6.69 0.87
C LEU A 297 7.44 6.14 0.89
N ASN A 298 7.22 4.97 0.28
CA ASN A 298 5.89 4.35 0.24
C ASN A 298 5.40 3.96 1.64
N VAL A 299 6.28 3.46 2.50
CA VAL A 299 5.92 3.16 3.90
C VAL A 299 5.63 4.45 4.66
N ALA A 300 6.43 5.51 4.49
CA ALA A 300 6.21 6.79 5.16
C ALA A 300 4.88 7.45 4.76
N ILE A 301 4.47 7.37 3.49
CA ILE A 301 3.16 7.87 3.02
C ILE A 301 1.99 7.14 3.70
N ASN A 302 2.14 5.84 3.97
CA ASN A 302 1.07 5.00 4.56
C ASN A 302 1.11 4.95 6.09
N ALA A 303 2.23 5.28 6.72
CA ALA A 303 2.37 5.24 8.17
C ALA A 303 1.67 6.43 8.84
N GLY A 304 1.10 6.23 10.03
CA GLY A 304 0.52 7.30 10.85
C GLY A 304 1.53 8.10 11.67
N SER A 305 2.83 7.82 11.52
CA SER A 305 3.94 8.65 12.02
C SER A 305 5.27 8.22 11.38
N MET A 306 6.28 9.08 11.42
CA MET A 306 7.63 8.72 10.95
C MET A 306 8.24 7.56 11.76
N LYS A 307 7.99 7.51 13.07
CA LYS A 307 8.41 6.39 13.91
C LYS A 307 7.76 5.07 13.47
N ALA A 308 6.46 5.08 13.21
CA ALA A 308 5.74 3.92 12.70
C ALA A 308 6.25 3.49 11.32
N ALA A 309 6.72 4.43 10.48
CA ALA A 309 7.34 4.10 9.20
C ALA A 309 8.64 3.31 9.38
N VAL A 310 9.52 3.77 10.27
CA VAL A 310 10.76 3.05 10.60
C VAL A 310 10.45 1.69 11.22
N ASP A 311 9.51 1.62 12.17
CA ASP A 311 9.07 0.35 12.76
C ASP A 311 8.58 -0.61 11.67
N ALA A 312 7.71 -0.17 10.76
CA ALA A 312 7.18 -0.99 9.68
C ALA A 312 8.27 -1.53 8.74
N LEU A 313 9.30 -0.74 8.42
CA LEU A 313 10.44 -1.22 7.64
C LEU A 313 11.24 -2.28 8.41
N MET A 314 11.48 -2.09 9.71
CA MET A 314 12.19 -3.06 10.55
C MET A 314 11.46 -4.41 10.63
N TRP A 315 10.13 -4.41 10.56
CA TRP A 315 9.32 -5.64 10.55
C TRP A 315 9.10 -6.22 9.15
N LYS A 316 9.61 -5.57 8.10
CA LYS A 316 9.42 -6.04 6.73
C LYS A 316 10.20 -7.33 6.49
N PRO A 317 9.56 -8.40 5.98
CA PRO A 317 10.29 -9.61 5.58
C PRO A 317 11.40 -9.30 4.57
N GLY A 318 12.57 -9.89 4.81
CA GLY A 318 13.78 -9.69 3.99
C GLY A 318 14.50 -8.35 4.22
N TRP A 319 14.14 -7.59 5.26
CA TRP A 319 14.89 -6.40 5.67
C TRP A 319 16.01 -6.79 6.62
N SER A 320 17.26 -6.68 6.17
CA SER A 320 18.47 -7.04 6.92
C SER A 320 19.18 -5.84 7.54
N GLU A 321 18.68 -4.64 7.31
CA GLU A 321 19.35 -3.41 7.72
C GLU A 321 19.11 -3.04 9.19
N THR A 322 20.04 -2.29 9.76
CA THR A 322 19.95 -1.87 11.16
C THR A 322 18.88 -0.80 11.36
N ARG A 323 18.44 -0.64 12.63
CA ARG A 323 17.55 0.47 13.01
C ARG A 323 18.13 1.83 12.66
N CYS A 324 19.40 2.05 12.98
CA CYS A 324 20.10 3.30 12.67
C CYS A 324 20.14 3.58 11.16
N TYR A 325 20.46 2.58 10.34
CA TYR A 325 20.39 2.70 8.88
C TYR A 325 18.97 3.08 8.41
N THR A 326 17.95 2.42 8.97
CA THR A 326 16.55 2.65 8.57
C THR A 326 16.06 4.04 8.96
N GLU A 327 16.47 4.55 10.13
CA GLU A 327 16.18 5.92 10.56
C GLU A 327 16.85 6.96 9.66
N LEU A 328 18.14 6.75 9.32
CA LEU A 328 18.88 7.57 8.36
C LEU A 328 18.19 7.59 6.98
N LEU A 329 17.85 6.41 6.46
CA LEU A 329 17.15 6.24 5.19
C LEU A 329 15.83 7.00 5.15
N VAL A 330 14.99 6.83 6.18
CA VAL A 330 13.68 7.49 6.26
C VAL A 330 13.84 9.01 6.40
N GLY A 331 14.84 9.46 7.16
CA GLY A 331 15.19 10.88 7.27
C GLY A 331 15.61 11.49 5.93
N GLU A 332 16.50 10.81 5.20
CA GLU A 332 16.99 11.26 3.90
C GLU A 332 15.88 11.30 2.85
N VAL A 333 15.02 10.27 2.81
CA VAL A 333 13.85 10.26 1.93
C VAL A 333 12.90 11.42 2.23
N ALA A 334 12.70 11.76 3.51
CA ALA A 334 11.87 12.90 3.90
C ALA A 334 12.51 14.23 3.48
N HIS A 335 13.83 14.37 3.62
CA HIS A 335 14.58 15.54 3.19
C HIS A 335 14.56 15.71 1.66
N ARG A 336 14.78 14.62 0.91
CA ARG A 336 14.67 14.61 -0.57
C ARG A 336 13.29 15.04 -1.04
N ASN A 337 12.26 14.68 -0.27
CA ASN A 337 10.86 14.96 -0.54
C ASN A 337 10.29 16.09 0.34
N GLU A 338 11.14 17.06 0.68
CA GLU A 338 10.84 18.19 1.56
C GLU A 338 9.48 18.88 1.28
N PRO A 339 9.06 19.11 0.01
CA PRO A 339 7.79 19.79 -0.27
C PRO A 339 6.55 19.01 0.18
N ILE A 340 6.63 17.68 0.22
CA ILE A 340 5.51 16.81 0.60
C ILE A 340 5.64 16.24 2.02
N ARG A 341 6.60 16.75 2.82
CA ARG A 341 6.91 16.23 4.16
C ARG A 341 5.69 16.15 5.09
N GLU A 342 4.74 17.07 4.99
CA GLU A 342 3.53 17.06 5.82
C GLU A 342 2.63 15.82 5.60
N PHE A 343 2.76 15.16 4.44
CA PHE A 343 2.04 13.94 4.13
C PHE A 343 2.77 12.69 4.60
N LEU A 344 4.06 12.78 4.89
CA LEU A 344 4.85 11.67 5.40
C LEU A 344 4.55 11.45 6.89
N GLY A 345 4.23 10.23 7.26
CA GLY A 345 3.79 9.89 8.61
C GLY A 345 2.38 10.40 8.93
N SER A 346 1.53 10.64 7.91
CA SER A 346 0.17 11.16 8.09
C SER A 346 -0.94 10.19 7.70
N ASP A 347 -0.59 8.96 7.30
CA ASP A 347 -1.53 7.95 6.79
C ASP A 347 -2.32 8.46 5.55
N ALA A 348 -1.64 9.24 4.70
CA ALA A 348 -2.18 9.81 3.47
C ALA A 348 -2.47 8.75 2.40
N GLY A 349 -1.78 7.60 2.46
CA GLY A 349 -1.87 6.54 1.45
C GLY A 349 -3.29 6.05 1.16
N VAL A 350 -4.16 5.96 2.16
CA VAL A 350 -5.56 5.52 1.95
C VAL A 350 -6.36 6.50 1.09
N ARG A 351 -6.09 7.81 1.21
CA ARG A 351 -6.76 8.85 0.41
C ARG A 351 -6.18 8.91 -0.99
N LEU A 352 -4.86 8.73 -1.11
CA LEU A 352 -4.19 8.63 -2.40
C LEU A 352 -4.72 7.44 -3.22
N MET A 353 -5.02 6.31 -2.58
CA MET A 353 -5.70 5.19 -3.24
C MET A 353 -7.07 5.57 -3.82
N ALA A 354 -7.79 6.54 -3.22
CA ALA A 354 -9.07 7.01 -3.74
C ALA A 354 -8.91 7.87 -5.00
N PHE A 355 -7.84 8.67 -5.06
CA PHE A 355 -7.47 9.39 -6.28
C PHE A 355 -7.03 8.43 -7.40
N ASP A 356 -6.11 7.50 -7.09
CA ASP A 356 -5.70 6.39 -7.96
C ASP A 356 -6.92 5.66 -8.53
N SER A 357 -7.84 5.23 -7.65
CA SER A 357 -9.08 4.58 -8.07
C SER A 357 -9.94 5.44 -9.01
N GLY A 358 -10.10 6.73 -8.70
CA GLY A 358 -10.85 7.66 -9.55
C GLY A 358 -10.22 7.80 -10.93
N MET A 359 -8.89 7.92 -10.99
CA MET A 359 -8.13 7.93 -12.23
C MET A 359 -8.31 6.62 -13.00
N ALA A 360 -8.26 5.47 -12.34
CA ALA A 360 -8.43 4.18 -13.00
C ALA A 360 -9.81 4.01 -13.64
N ILE A 361 -10.87 4.48 -12.98
CA ILE A 361 -12.21 4.51 -13.57
C ILE A 361 -12.27 5.45 -14.77
N ASP A 362 -11.64 6.62 -14.70
CA ASP A 362 -11.63 7.56 -15.82
C ASP A 362 -10.84 7.04 -17.01
N VAL A 363 -9.69 6.38 -16.79
CA VAL A 363 -8.93 5.68 -17.84
C VAL A 363 -9.81 4.64 -18.52
N LEU A 364 -10.42 3.71 -17.77
CA LEU A 364 -11.29 2.67 -18.34
C LEU A 364 -12.48 3.27 -19.12
N LYS A 365 -13.07 4.35 -18.59
CA LYS A 365 -14.16 5.06 -19.24
C LYS A 365 -13.73 5.73 -20.55
N ARG A 366 -12.57 6.41 -20.56
CA ARG A 366 -12.02 7.05 -21.76
C ARG A 366 -11.61 6.01 -22.80
N CYS A 367 -10.97 4.90 -22.40
CA CYS A 367 -10.67 3.77 -23.28
C CYS A 367 -11.92 3.27 -24.01
N ARG A 368 -12.98 2.97 -23.26
CA ARG A 368 -14.26 2.51 -23.84
C ARG A 368 -14.89 3.54 -24.78
N LYS A 369 -14.84 4.83 -24.44
CA LYS A 369 -15.35 5.91 -25.30
C LYS A 369 -14.54 6.05 -26.60
N SER A 370 -13.24 5.76 -26.55
CA SER A 370 -12.33 5.85 -27.68
C SER A 370 -12.25 4.55 -28.50
N GLY A 371 -13.14 3.57 -28.24
CA GLY A 371 -13.15 2.28 -28.95
C GLY A 371 -12.00 1.34 -28.56
N VAL A 372 -11.31 1.62 -27.45
CA VAL A 372 -10.25 0.75 -26.92
C VAL A 372 -10.88 -0.31 -26.02
N ASP A 373 -11.12 -1.48 -26.61
CA ASP A 373 -11.62 -2.65 -25.90
C ASP A 373 -10.51 -3.49 -25.28
N GLY A 374 -10.87 -4.33 -24.29
CA GLY A 374 -9.95 -5.30 -23.70
C GLY A 374 -9.00 -4.74 -22.65
N VAL A 375 -9.35 -3.63 -22.00
CA VAL A 375 -8.52 -3.04 -20.94
C VAL A 375 -8.97 -3.54 -19.56
N LEU A 376 -8.05 -4.11 -18.78
CA LEU A 376 -8.28 -4.60 -17.42
C LEU A 376 -7.44 -3.82 -16.40
N PRO A 377 -8.02 -3.34 -15.28
CA PRO A 377 -7.27 -2.61 -14.27
C PRO A 377 -6.44 -3.52 -13.35
N VAL A 378 -5.27 -3.04 -12.95
CA VAL A 378 -4.38 -3.61 -11.93
C VAL A 378 -3.91 -2.46 -11.03
N HIS A 379 -4.76 -2.06 -10.09
CA HIS A 379 -4.54 -0.83 -9.29
C HIS A 379 -4.31 0.39 -10.19
N ASP A 380 -3.11 0.97 -10.16
CA ASP A 380 -2.64 2.11 -10.96
C ASP A 380 -2.06 1.71 -12.33
N SER A 381 -2.02 0.43 -12.67
CA SER A 381 -1.64 -0.07 -13.99
C SER A 381 -2.81 -0.70 -14.75
N PHE A 382 -2.64 -0.88 -16.06
CA PHE A 382 -3.67 -1.39 -16.97
C PHE A 382 -3.08 -2.45 -17.89
N LEU A 383 -3.70 -3.63 -17.91
CA LEU A 383 -3.48 -4.59 -18.98
C LEU A 383 -4.27 -4.13 -20.21
N ALA A 384 -3.58 -3.97 -21.33
CA ALA A 384 -4.17 -3.54 -22.59
C ALA A 384 -3.68 -4.41 -23.75
N PRO A 385 -4.49 -4.61 -24.81
CA PRO A 385 -4.02 -5.25 -26.03
C PRO A 385 -2.84 -4.47 -26.60
N ARG A 386 -1.79 -5.18 -27.02
CA ARG A 386 -0.56 -4.57 -27.53
C ARG A 386 -0.81 -3.55 -28.64
N ARG A 387 -1.78 -3.79 -29.52
CA ARG A 387 -2.18 -2.88 -30.61
C ARG A 387 -2.64 -1.50 -30.11
N SER A 388 -3.22 -1.45 -28.92
CA SER A 388 -3.82 -0.25 -28.34
C SER A 388 -2.92 0.44 -27.31
N GLY A 389 -1.70 -0.08 -27.10
CA GLY A 389 -0.80 0.37 -26.05
C GLY A 389 -0.57 1.88 -26.02
N GLY A 390 -0.10 2.44 -27.14
CA GLY A 390 0.15 3.88 -27.25
C GLY A 390 -1.10 4.74 -27.01
N GLN A 391 -2.28 4.25 -27.39
CA GLN A 391 -3.55 4.95 -27.14
C GLN A 391 -3.92 4.91 -25.65
N VAL A 392 -3.71 3.79 -24.97
CA VAL A 392 -3.90 3.68 -23.52
C VAL A 392 -2.91 4.57 -22.77
N THR A 393 -1.63 4.57 -23.14
CA THR A 393 -0.62 5.47 -22.56
C THR A 393 -1.00 6.94 -22.72
N ALA A 394 -1.49 7.34 -23.90
CA ALA A 394 -1.96 8.72 -24.14
C ALA A 394 -3.17 9.08 -23.26
N ILE A 395 -4.15 8.16 -23.12
CA ILE A 395 -5.31 8.35 -22.24
C ILE A 395 -4.87 8.46 -20.77
N MET A 396 -3.94 7.61 -20.34
CA MET A 396 -3.38 7.67 -18.98
C MET A 396 -2.71 9.01 -18.70
N GLN A 397 -1.88 9.51 -19.64
CA GLN A 397 -1.20 10.79 -19.49
C GLN A 397 -2.20 11.95 -19.39
N ASP A 398 -3.23 11.97 -20.23
CA ASP A 398 -4.30 12.97 -20.19
C ASP A 398 -5.10 12.94 -18.87
N VAL A 399 -5.41 11.75 -18.35
CA VAL A 399 -6.04 11.59 -17.02
C VAL A 399 -5.13 12.09 -15.90
N LEU A 400 -3.83 11.78 -15.95
CA LEU A 400 -2.86 12.26 -14.98
C LEU A 400 -2.75 13.79 -15.00
N ASP A 401 -2.63 14.39 -16.18
CA ASP A 401 -2.50 15.85 -16.31
C ASP A 401 -3.78 16.57 -15.89
N THR A 402 -4.96 16.07 -16.26
CA THR A 402 -6.25 16.58 -15.78
C THR A 402 -6.31 16.55 -14.25
N THR A 403 -5.91 15.42 -13.65
CA THR A 403 -5.93 15.24 -12.19
C THR A 403 -4.96 16.17 -11.49
N ARG A 404 -3.75 16.34 -12.04
CA ARG A 404 -2.73 17.25 -11.50
C ARG A 404 -3.17 18.70 -11.53
N VAL A 405 -3.79 19.15 -12.63
CA VAL A 405 -4.34 20.51 -12.76
C VAL A 405 -5.44 20.73 -11.73
N TRP A 406 -6.36 19.77 -11.59
CA TRP A 406 -7.44 19.86 -10.59
C TRP A 406 -6.92 19.93 -9.15
N LEU A 407 -5.94 19.08 -8.80
CA LEU A 407 -5.31 19.09 -7.48
C LEU A 407 -4.57 20.41 -7.20
N SER A 408 -3.84 20.93 -8.19
CA SER A 408 -3.09 22.19 -8.08
C SER A 408 -4.01 23.42 -8.00
N GLY A 409 -5.18 23.38 -8.65
CA GLY A 409 -6.17 24.47 -8.60
C GLY A 409 -6.97 24.50 -7.29
N THR A 410 -7.17 23.36 -6.64
CA THR A 410 -7.92 23.24 -5.39
C THR A 410 -7.21 23.93 -4.21
N THR A 411 -5.89 24.11 -4.27
CA THR A 411 -5.13 24.90 -3.27
C THR A 411 -5.25 26.41 -3.44
N SER A 412 -5.77 26.91 -4.57
CA SER A 412 -5.86 28.35 -4.82
C SER A 412 -7.13 29.02 -4.29
N ILE A 413 -8.21 28.28 -3.96
CA ILE A 413 -9.44 28.89 -3.39
C ILE A 413 -10.04 27.96 -2.30
N ALA A 414 -9.88 28.37 -1.04
CA ALA A 414 -10.72 28.02 0.13
C ALA A 414 -10.79 26.57 0.70
N SER A 415 -10.05 25.55 0.22
CA SER A 415 -10.22 24.17 0.73
C SER A 415 -9.11 23.60 1.65
N THR A 416 -8.22 24.43 2.22
CA THR A 416 -7.21 23.95 3.21
C THR A 416 -7.83 23.57 4.57
N ARG A 417 -9.15 23.76 4.74
CA ARG A 417 -9.84 23.51 6.03
C ARG A 417 -10.24 22.04 6.24
N THR A 418 -10.24 21.19 5.22
CA THR A 418 -10.74 19.80 5.32
C THR A 418 -9.64 18.75 5.49
N ILE A 419 -8.36 19.11 5.25
CA ILE A 419 -7.23 18.17 5.39
C ILE A 419 -6.59 18.23 6.79
N ARG A 420 -6.90 19.24 7.60
CA ARG A 420 -6.50 19.27 9.02
C ARG A 420 -7.52 18.50 9.87
N GLN A 421 -7.24 17.23 10.17
CA GLN A 421 -7.99 16.53 11.22
C GLN A 421 -7.76 17.21 12.57
N THR A 422 -8.83 17.77 13.12
CA THR A 422 -8.99 17.92 14.57
C THR A 422 -9.03 16.52 15.18
N VAL A 423 -8.01 16.20 15.99
CA VAL A 423 -8.11 15.17 17.02
C VAL A 423 -9.20 15.62 17.99
N ARG A 424 -10.37 14.98 17.96
CA ARG A 424 -11.37 15.14 19.03
C ARG A 424 -11.55 13.79 19.71
N ARG A 425 -10.92 13.63 20.88
CA ARG A 425 -11.28 12.61 21.88
C ARG A 425 -12.43 13.17 22.71
N GLY A 426 -13.55 12.46 22.77
CA GLY A 426 -14.68 12.74 23.67
C GLY A 426 -16.02 12.24 23.11
N PRO A 427 -16.94 11.70 23.94
CA PRO A 427 -18.18 11.09 23.46
C PRO A 427 -19.16 12.14 22.93
N ALA A 428 -19.95 11.73 21.94
CA ALA A 428 -20.88 12.58 21.21
C ALA A 428 -22.06 13.08 22.08
N ALA A 429 -22.37 14.37 21.99
CA ALA A 429 -23.63 14.96 22.44
C ALA A 429 -24.57 15.17 21.22
N PRO A 430 -25.90 15.11 21.41
CA PRO A 430 -26.86 15.08 20.29
C PRO A 430 -27.01 16.45 19.60
N ALA A 431 -27.32 16.39 18.30
CA ALA A 431 -27.37 17.52 17.37
C ALA A 431 -28.57 18.46 17.60
N ALA A 432 -28.33 19.77 17.48
CA ALA A 432 -29.35 20.80 17.41
C ALA A 432 -29.89 20.97 15.96
N PRO A 433 -31.15 21.40 15.76
CA PRO A 433 -31.78 21.48 14.44
C PRO A 433 -31.32 22.71 13.63
N PRO A 434 -31.44 22.68 12.29
CA PRO A 434 -30.93 23.73 11.40
C PRO A 434 -31.85 24.96 11.30
N PRO A 435 -31.31 26.16 10.96
CA PRO A 435 -32.09 27.37 10.76
C PRO A 435 -32.80 27.41 9.38
N PRO A 436 -33.83 28.25 9.21
CA PRO A 436 -34.67 28.25 8.01
C PRO A 436 -34.05 29.00 6.82
N VAL A 437 -34.45 28.56 5.62
CA VAL A 437 -34.01 29.02 4.29
C VAL A 437 -34.79 30.29 3.87
N PRO A 438 -34.16 31.31 3.25
CA PRO A 438 -34.91 32.44 2.69
C PRO A 438 -35.49 32.11 1.30
N ALA A 439 -36.68 32.66 1.06
CA ALA A 439 -37.55 32.38 -0.07
C ALA A 439 -37.07 32.98 -1.41
N VAL A 440 -37.42 32.26 -2.48
CA VAL A 440 -37.27 32.63 -3.89
C VAL A 440 -38.23 33.75 -4.26
N SER A 441 -37.76 34.72 -5.04
CA SER A 441 -38.62 35.67 -5.79
C SER A 441 -38.10 35.81 -7.21
N ALA A 442 -38.98 35.67 -8.19
CA ALA A 442 -38.78 35.97 -9.61
C ALA A 442 -40.14 36.43 -10.19
N PRO A 443 -40.22 37.03 -11.39
CA PRO A 443 -39.31 37.95 -12.07
C PRO A 443 -40.04 39.24 -12.56
N SER A 444 -39.30 40.25 -13.05
CA SER A 444 -39.88 41.34 -13.85
C SER A 444 -39.11 41.52 -15.16
N ARG A 445 -39.85 41.55 -16.26
CA ARG A 445 -39.42 41.80 -17.65
C ARG A 445 -39.24 43.29 -17.90
N GLU A 446 -38.23 43.65 -18.69
CA GLU A 446 -38.22 44.66 -19.79
C GLU A 446 -36.80 44.69 -20.40
N ALA A 447 -36.61 44.19 -21.63
CA ALA A 447 -36.66 44.91 -22.91
C ALA A 447 -35.30 45.52 -23.34
N CYS A 448 -34.59 44.75 -24.17
CA CYS A 448 -33.82 45.09 -25.37
C CYS A 448 -33.00 46.39 -25.40
N LEU A 449 -31.69 46.29 -25.64
CA LEU A 449 -31.00 47.01 -26.72
C LEU A 449 -29.62 46.40 -27.04
N LYS A 450 -29.34 46.38 -28.34
CA LYS A 450 -28.24 45.75 -29.07
C LYS A 450 -26.87 46.38 -28.76
N LYS A 451 -25.80 45.58 -28.74
CA LYS A 451 -24.49 45.91 -29.32
C LYS A 451 -23.65 44.65 -29.53
N SER A 452 -23.24 44.44 -30.78
CA SER A 452 -22.39 43.36 -31.29
C SER A 452 -20.94 43.45 -30.79
N PRO A 453 -20.15 42.36 -30.87
CA PRO A 453 -18.83 42.27 -30.25
C PRO A 453 -17.75 42.93 -31.10
N GLY A 454 -16.87 43.70 -30.44
CA GLY A 454 -15.67 44.24 -31.04
C GLY A 454 -14.65 43.14 -31.32
N LYS A 455 -14.25 43.03 -32.58
CA LYS A 455 -13.04 42.34 -33.05
C LYS A 455 -11.82 42.84 -32.29
N VAL A 456 -10.99 41.92 -31.81
CA VAL A 456 -9.58 42.19 -31.55
C VAL A 456 -8.80 41.29 -32.49
N ASP A 457 -8.20 41.91 -33.50
CA ASP A 457 -7.29 41.28 -34.46
C ASP A 457 -6.00 40.87 -33.74
N PHE A 458 -5.63 39.60 -33.83
CA PHE A 458 -4.25 39.15 -33.59
C PHE A 458 -3.72 38.59 -34.90
N SER A 459 -2.88 39.39 -35.57
CA SER A 459 -2.08 38.96 -36.72
C SER A 459 -1.07 37.88 -36.29
N PRO A 460 -0.78 36.90 -37.17
CA PRO A 460 0.13 35.80 -36.89
C PRO A 460 1.58 36.27 -36.99
N ALA A 461 2.33 36.12 -35.90
CA ALA A 461 3.78 36.32 -35.92
C ALA A 461 4.45 35.12 -36.61
N GLN A 462 5.26 35.42 -37.63
CA GLN A 462 6.10 34.46 -38.33
C GLN A 462 7.26 33.94 -37.47
N PRO A 463 7.79 32.74 -37.78
CA PRO A 463 8.75 32.05 -36.94
C PRO A 463 10.15 32.67 -37.07
N VAL A 464 10.69 33.18 -35.97
CA VAL A 464 12.11 33.51 -35.87
C VAL A 464 12.86 32.25 -35.48
N SER A 465 13.54 31.66 -36.45
CA SER A 465 14.48 30.57 -36.30
C SER A 465 15.86 31.13 -35.91
N GLU A 466 16.21 31.05 -34.63
CA GLU A 466 17.60 30.99 -34.18
C GLU A 466 17.77 29.80 -33.24
N PRO A 467 18.83 28.98 -33.39
CA PRO A 467 19.01 27.79 -32.58
C PRO A 467 19.45 28.19 -31.18
N VAL A 468 18.52 28.16 -30.22
CA VAL A 468 18.89 28.12 -28.81
C VAL A 468 19.46 26.73 -28.56
N SER A 469 20.78 26.64 -28.53
CA SER A 469 21.50 25.46 -28.06
C SER A 469 20.98 25.08 -26.67
N VAL A 470 20.32 23.94 -26.60
CA VAL A 470 20.02 23.26 -25.35
C VAL A 470 21.35 23.03 -24.64
N PRO A 471 21.58 23.53 -23.40
CA PRO A 471 22.74 23.08 -22.66
C PRO A 471 22.52 21.58 -22.42
N ALA A 472 23.42 20.76 -22.98
CA ALA A 472 23.59 19.37 -22.59
C ALA A 472 23.63 19.28 -21.05
N PRO A 473 23.22 18.15 -20.43
CA PRO A 473 23.24 18.01 -18.99
C PRO A 473 24.63 18.40 -18.49
N VAL A 474 24.69 19.48 -17.71
CA VAL A 474 25.91 19.99 -17.13
C VAL A 474 26.32 18.99 -16.05
N SER A 475 27.00 17.93 -16.45
CA SER A 475 27.98 17.26 -15.61
C SER A 475 29.21 18.17 -15.54
N SER A 476 29.09 19.34 -14.92
CA SER A 476 30.28 20.13 -14.57
C SER A 476 30.89 19.55 -13.30
N ARG A 477 31.54 18.40 -13.45
CA ARG A 477 32.51 17.93 -12.45
C ARG A 477 33.73 18.83 -12.64
N GLU A 478 33.76 19.93 -11.90
CA GLU A 478 34.83 20.91 -12.01
C GLU A 478 36.18 20.23 -11.77
N ALA A 479 37.15 20.55 -12.63
CA ALA A 479 38.50 20.09 -12.44
C ALA A 479 39.06 20.63 -11.11
N PRO A 480 39.94 19.86 -10.46
CA PRO A 480 40.81 20.34 -9.41
C PRO A 480 41.44 21.70 -9.69
N THR A 481 41.58 22.56 -8.68
CA THR A 481 42.51 23.68 -8.80
C THR A 481 43.95 23.17 -8.92
N PRO A 482 44.88 23.92 -9.56
CA PRO A 482 46.28 23.51 -9.72
C PRO A 482 47.02 23.22 -8.39
N ASP A 483 46.52 23.77 -7.28
CA ASP A 483 47.06 23.63 -5.93
C ASP A 483 46.34 22.54 -5.11
N TRP A 484 45.76 21.52 -5.76
CA TRP A 484 45.03 20.47 -5.08
C TRP A 484 45.96 19.62 -4.21
N ASP A 485 45.71 19.65 -2.90
CA ASP A 485 46.38 18.83 -1.91
C ASP A 485 45.40 17.85 -1.26
N LEU A 486 45.78 16.57 -1.23
CA LEU A 486 44.93 15.50 -0.70
C LEU A 486 44.59 15.72 0.79
N SER A 487 45.52 16.25 1.57
CA SER A 487 45.33 16.45 3.02
C SER A 487 44.38 17.61 3.29
N GLU A 488 44.52 18.71 2.54
CA GLU A 488 43.64 19.88 2.58
C GLU A 488 42.22 19.55 2.14
N ARG A 489 42.08 18.73 1.09
CA ARG A 489 40.79 18.25 0.59
C ARG A 489 40.12 17.32 1.59
N THR A 490 40.88 16.37 2.15
CA THR A 490 40.41 15.48 3.23
C THR A 490 39.93 16.27 4.44
N LEU A 491 40.64 17.34 4.80
CA LEU A 491 40.27 18.21 5.90
C LEU A 491 38.96 18.97 5.63
N ALA A 492 38.78 19.49 4.42
CA ALA A 492 37.56 20.17 4.00
C ALA A 492 36.33 19.24 4.00
N LEU A 493 36.48 18.04 3.42
CA LEU A 493 35.45 16.99 3.42
C LEU A 493 35.11 16.55 4.84
N THR A 494 36.11 16.39 5.71
CA THR A 494 35.90 16.04 7.12
C THR A 494 35.02 17.07 7.84
N VAL A 495 35.28 18.37 7.64
CA VAL A 495 34.45 19.42 8.28
C VAL A 495 33.03 19.38 7.74
N HIS A 496 32.86 19.19 6.44
CA HIS A 496 31.56 19.10 5.80
C HIS A 496 30.74 17.92 6.33
N PHE A 497 31.32 16.72 6.36
CA PHE A 497 30.65 15.52 6.85
C PHE A 497 30.40 15.54 8.36
N GLU A 498 31.33 16.04 9.19
CA GLU A 498 31.08 16.24 10.64
C GLU A 498 29.92 17.22 10.87
N GLN A 499 29.77 18.26 10.05
CA GLN A 499 28.67 19.23 10.13
C GLN A 499 27.33 18.63 9.65
N ARG A 500 27.36 17.77 8.62
CA ARG A 500 26.22 16.97 8.17
C ARG A 500 25.71 16.07 9.29
N GLU A 501 26.59 15.30 9.92
CA GLU A 501 26.24 14.44 11.05
C GLU A 501 25.71 15.23 12.26
N ARG A 502 26.30 16.40 12.56
CA ARG A 502 25.80 17.26 13.65
C ARG A 502 24.39 17.76 13.38
N SER A 503 24.11 18.18 12.15
CA SER A 503 22.78 18.65 11.74
C SER A 503 21.77 17.50 11.77
N HIS A 504 22.18 16.32 11.35
CA HIS A 504 21.39 15.10 11.39
C HIS A 504 21.04 14.66 12.82
N LEU A 505 22.00 14.63 13.74
CA LEU A 505 21.75 14.31 15.16
C LEU A 505 20.80 15.34 15.81
N GLY A 506 20.91 16.62 15.44
CA GLY A 506 19.97 17.66 15.86
C GLY A 506 18.57 17.46 15.30
N TYR A 507 18.44 17.07 14.02
CA TYR A 507 17.16 16.79 13.38
C TYR A 507 16.46 15.56 14.00
N VAL A 508 17.20 14.47 14.26
CA VAL A 508 16.67 13.27 14.93
C VAL A 508 16.11 13.61 16.32
N GLN A 509 16.82 14.46 17.07
CA GLN A 509 16.38 14.91 18.39
C GLN A 509 15.13 15.80 18.32
N HIS A 510 15.10 16.78 17.41
CA HIS A 510 14.06 17.82 17.40
C HIS A 510 12.81 17.46 16.58
N VAL A 511 12.95 16.69 15.51
CA VAL A 511 11.87 16.45 14.53
C VAL A 511 11.32 15.03 14.62
N LEU A 512 12.17 14.03 14.89
CA LEU A 512 11.75 12.62 15.01
C LEU A 512 11.42 12.21 16.45
N GLY A 513 11.58 13.12 17.42
CA GLY A 513 11.31 12.88 18.84
C GLY A 513 12.29 11.88 19.49
N GLY A 514 13.49 11.71 18.92
CA GLY A 514 14.55 10.89 19.48
C GLY A 514 15.13 11.50 20.76
N GLY A 515 15.63 10.66 21.67
CA GLY A 515 16.44 11.14 22.79
C GLY A 515 17.70 11.86 22.29
N ALA A 516 18.27 12.75 23.11
CA ALA A 516 19.55 13.38 22.76
C ALA A 516 20.61 12.30 22.51
N ALA A 517 21.33 12.41 21.38
CA ALA A 517 22.37 11.46 21.02
C ALA A 517 23.39 11.35 22.16
N THR A 518 23.71 10.13 22.55
CA THR A 518 24.72 9.88 23.57
C THR A 518 26.10 10.35 23.07
N ALA A 519 26.99 10.63 24.01
CA ALA A 519 28.38 10.93 23.69
C ALA A 519 29.09 9.79 22.94
N SER A 520 28.59 8.55 23.04
CA SER A 520 29.10 7.40 22.29
C SER A 520 28.63 7.45 20.84
N GLU A 521 27.34 7.68 20.60
CA GLU A 521 26.75 7.78 19.26
C GLU A 521 27.32 8.96 18.48
N THR A 522 27.52 10.11 19.14
CA THR A 522 28.12 11.29 18.51
C THR A 522 29.57 11.02 18.09
N ARG A 523 30.33 10.30 18.91
CA ARG A 523 31.72 9.91 18.58
C ARG A 523 31.76 8.91 17.43
N HIS A 524 30.84 7.94 17.41
CA HIS A 524 30.76 6.96 16.34
C HIS A 524 30.35 7.60 15.01
N ALA A 525 29.35 8.50 15.02
CA ALA A 525 28.94 9.25 13.83
C ALA A 525 30.10 10.09 13.26
N PHE A 526 30.83 10.81 14.11
CA PHE A 526 32.00 11.60 13.65
C PHE A 526 33.18 10.74 13.22
N ALA A 527 33.37 9.55 13.79
CA ALA A 527 34.38 8.61 13.31
C ALA A 527 34.06 8.14 11.89
N ARG A 528 32.82 7.72 11.63
CA ARG A 528 32.38 7.32 10.29
C ARG A 528 32.49 8.47 9.29
N ALA A 529 32.10 9.69 9.68
CA ALA A 529 32.23 10.87 8.81
C ALA A 529 33.69 11.16 8.42
N ARG A 530 34.67 10.84 9.29
CA ARG A 530 36.10 10.98 8.98
C ARG A 530 36.58 9.89 8.03
N GLU A 531 36.17 8.65 8.26
CA GLU A 531 36.49 7.53 7.37
C GLU A 531 35.91 7.78 5.97
N GLU A 532 34.67 8.25 5.88
CA GLU A 532 34.02 8.65 4.64
C GLU A 532 34.76 9.80 3.94
N ALA A 533 35.21 10.81 4.70
CA ALA A 533 35.97 11.93 4.15
C ALA A 533 37.32 11.49 3.54
N VAL A 534 38.02 10.56 4.20
CA VAL A 534 39.28 9.99 3.69
C VAL A 534 39.02 9.20 2.41
N ALA A 535 38.06 8.27 2.44
CA ALA A 535 37.74 7.44 1.28
C ALA A 535 37.29 8.28 0.07
N MET A 536 36.47 9.32 0.31
CA MET A 536 36.02 10.24 -0.72
C MET A 536 37.18 11.06 -1.30
N ALA A 537 38.07 11.60 -0.46
CA ALA A 537 39.23 12.38 -0.92
C ALA A 537 40.19 11.52 -1.76
N GLU A 538 40.45 10.28 -1.34
CA GLU A 538 41.27 9.32 -2.09
C GLU A 538 40.63 8.94 -3.43
N GLN A 539 39.31 8.83 -3.47
CA GLN A 539 38.57 8.57 -4.70
C GLN A 539 38.63 9.75 -5.67
N GLU A 540 38.36 10.97 -5.18
CA GLU A 540 38.46 12.20 -5.98
C GLU A 540 39.89 12.39 -6.53
N TRP A 541 40.91 12.06 -5.74
CA TRP A 541 42.32 12.08 -6.15
C TRP A 541 42.63 11.06 -7.24
N ARG A 542 42.14 9.82 -7.10
CA ARG A 542 42.35 8.76 -8.10
C ARG A 542 41.65 9.07 -9.42
N GLU A 543 40.48 9.69 -9.37
CA GLU A 543 39.67 10.03 -10.53
C GLU A 543 40.01 11.40 -11.15
N GLY A 544 40.86 12.20 -10.49
CA GLY A 544 41.28 13.52 -10.96
C GLY A 544 40.13 14.53 -11.11
N ARG A 545 39.05 14.36 -10.33
CA ARG A 545 37.83 15.20 -10.41
C ARG A 545 37.10 15.28 -9.08
N ARG A 546 36.35 16.37 -8.87
CA ARG A 546 35.46 16.49 -7.70
C ARG A 546 34.24 15.59 -7.87
N LEU A 547 33.86 14.97 -6.76
CA LEU A 547 32.64 14.21 -6.57
C LEU A 547 31.68 14.93 -5.62
N VAL A 548 32.20 15.84 -4.77
CA VAL A 548 31.40 16.69 -3.88
C VAL A 548 31.62 18.18 -4.20
N ASP A 549 30.76 18.76 -5.04
CA ASP A 549 30.92 20.11 -5.61
C ASP A 549 30.78 21.24 -4.58
N ARG A 550 30.04 21.03 -3.49
CA ARG A 550 29.77 22.06 -2.47
C ARG A 550 30.89 22.22 -1.44
N VAL A 551 31.97 21.44 -1.54
CA VAL A 551 33.11 21.48 -0.63
C VAL A 551 34.29 22.12 -1.37
N PRO A 552 35.01 23.08 -0.76
CA PRO A 552 36.19 23.68 -1.39
C PRO A 552 37.39 22.74 -1.36
N ASP A 553 38.36 22.93 -2.26
CA ASP A 553 39.60 22.14 -2.32
C ASP A 553 40.45 22.29 -1.04
N ARG A 554 40.38 23.46 -0.39
CA ARG A 554 41.02 23.76 0.89
C ARG A 554 40.12 24.61 1.79
N LEU A 555 40.26 24.45 3.10
CA LEU A 555 39.59 25.32 4.07
C LEU A 555 40.26 26.70 4.13
N SER A 556 39.49 27.75 4.44
CA SER A 556 40.07 29.07 4.69
C SER A 556 40.88 29.09 6.00
N ASP A 557 41.92 29.92 6.06
CA ASP A 557 42.80 30.04 7.23
C ASP A 557 42.03 30.42 8.51
N ARG A 558 40.95 31.18 8.34
CA ARG A 558 40.01 31.51 9.43
C ARG A 558 39.36 30.25 10.03
N VAL A 559 38.93 29.31 9.19
CA VAL A 559 38.29 28.06 9.63
C VAL A 559 39.32 27.12 10.26
N LYS A 560 40.53 27.05 9.70
CA LYS A 560 41.66 26.30 10.27
C LYS A 560 42.03 26.82 11.67
N ALA A 561 42.15 28.15 11.83
CA ALA A 561 42.44 28.79 13.11
C ALA A 561 41.33 28.60 14.15
N GLN A 562 40.05 28.62 13.75
CA GLN A 562 38.93 28.35 14.63
C GLN A 562 38.93 26.91 15.16
N ARG A 563 39.41 25.95 14.35
CA ARG A 563 39.53 24.54 14.74
C ARG A 563 40.71 24.30 15.69
N ALA A 564 41.84 24.98 15.47
CA ALA A 564 43.01 24.94 16.35
C ALA A 564 42.77 25.53 17.75
N ARG A 565 41.78 26.42 17.89
CA ARG A 565 41.38 27.04 19.17
C ARG A 565 40.53 26.16 20.09
N LYS A 566 40.21 24.90 19.73
CA LYS A 566 39.49 23.99 20.65
C LYS A 566 40.40 23.58 21.81
N PRO A 567 40.07 23.92 23.07
CA PRO A 567 40.91 23.55 24.21
C PRO A 567 40.96 22.02 24.38
N ALA A 568 42.12 21.52 24.83
CA ALA A 568 42.32 20.12 25.18
C ALA A 568 41.25 19.65 26.20
N PRO A 569 40.80 18.38 26.13
CA PRO A 569 39.80 17.86 27.04
C PRO A 569 40.29 17.97 28.50
N LYS A 570 39.47 18.58 29.37
CA LYS A 570 39.77 18.64 30.80
C LYS A 570 39.93 17.22 31.37
N PRO A 571 40.92 16.96 32.25
CA PRO A 571 41.09 15.65 32.86
C PRO A 571 39.82 15.22 33.60
N ARG A 572 39.50 13.93 33.51
CA ARG A 572 38.30 13.32 34.12
C ARG A 572 38.29 13.58 35.63
N ARG A 573 37.22 14.21 36.14
CA ARG A 573 36.95 14.21 37.58
C ARG A 573 36.69 12.77 38.05
N PRO A 574 37.18 12.38 39.25
CA PRO A 574 36.89 11.05 39.80
C PRO A 574 35.37 10.87 40.00
N MET A 575 34.90 9.65 39.74
CA MET A 575 33.50 9.26 39.89
C MET A 575 32.97 9.58 41.30
N PRO A 576 31.77 10.16 41.46
CA PRO A 576 31.14 10.23 42.77
C PRO A 576 30.79 8.82 43.25
N ARG A 577 31.01 8.53 44.53
CA ARG A 577 30.60 7.28 45.16
C ARG A 577 29.09 7.03 44.95
N PRO A 578 28.64 5.78 44.77
CA PRO A 578 27.24 5.47 44.51
C PRO A 578 26.36 5.96 45.66
N ARG A 579 25.35 6.77 45.34
CA ARG A 579 24.27 7.13 46.28
C ARG A 579 23.39 5.91 46.51
N LYS A 580 23.00 5.67 47.77
CA LYS A 580 22.02 4.65 48.17
C LYS A 580 20.72 4.80 47.37
N PRO A 581 20.04 3.69 47.03
CA PRO A 581 18.83 3.74 46.21
C PRO A 581 17.70 4.48 46.93
N SER A 582 17.04 5.42 46.23
CA SER A 582 15.86 6.12 46.73
C SER A 582 14.65 5.20 46.72
N THR A 583 13.93 5.15 47.84
CA THR A 583 12.72 4.37 48.12
C THR A 583 11.46 4.82 47.37
N PHE A 584 11.58 5.33 46.14
CA PHE A 584 10.45 5.96 45.41
C PHE A 584 9.75 5.03 44.40
N TRP A 585 10.17 3.76 44.26
CA TRP A 585 9.52 2.76 43.40
C TRP A 585 9.36 1.38 44.07
N ALA A 586 8.89 1.36 45.32
CA ALA A 586 8.33 0.14 45.88
C ALA A 586 6.88 -0.03 45.37
N LYS A 587 6.58 -1.19 44.79
CA LYS A 587 5.20 -1.58 44.40
C LYS A 587 4.30 -1.56 45.64
N PRO A 588 3.01 -1.17 45.54
CA PRO A 588 2.07 -1.40 46.62
C PRO A 588 1.90 -2.90 46.84
N GLU A 589 2.11 -3.35 48.08
CA GLU A 589 1.83 -4.71 48.53
C GLU A 589 0.33 -4.99 48.42
N VAL A 590 -0.01 -6.14 47.83
CA VAL A 590 -1.37 -6.67 47.77
C VAL A 590 -1.72 -7.20 49.16
N PRO A 591 -2.83 -6.79 49.80
CA PRO A 591 -3.22 -7.38 51.07
C PRO A 591 -3.66 -8.84 50.84
N PRO A 592 -3.29 -9.77 51.73
CA PRO A 592 -3.62 -11.18 51.58
C PRO A 592 -5.14 -11.39 51.67
N VAL A 593 -5.70 -12.03 50.65
CA VAL A 593 -7.05 -12.58 50.68
C VAL A 593 -7.06 -13.72 51.70
N GLN A 594 -7.61 -13.45 52.88
CA GLN A 594 -7.96 -14.49 53.83
C GLN A 594 -9.15 -15.28 53.25
N GLY A 595 -8.89 -16.54 52.87
CA GLY A 595 -9.94 -17.51 52.67
C GLY A 595 -10.70 -17.72 53.98
N LYS A 596 -12.02 -17.51 53.95
CA LYS A 596 -12.94 -18.10 54.93
C LYS A 596 -13.72 -19.23 54.24
N ALA A 597 -13.84 -20.31 55.00
CA ALA A 597 -14.34 -21.62 54.63
C ALA A 597 -15.79 -21.62 54.10
N GLN A 598 -16.12 -22.67 53.34
CA GLN A 598 -17.48 -23.14 53.07
C GLN A 598 -18.28 -23.26 54.39
N PRO A 599 -19.60 -23.02 54.34
CA PRO A 599 -20.55 -24.04 53.89
C PRO A 599 -21.18 -23.77 52.51
#